data_AF-A0A0F9C428-F1
#
_entry.id   AF-A0A0F9C428-F1
#
_cell.length_a   1.000
_cell.length_b   1.000
_cell.length_c   1.000
_cell.angle_alpha   90.00
_cell.angle_beta   90.00
_cell.angle_gamma   90.00
#
_symmetry.space_group_name_H-M   'P 1'
#
loop_
_entity.id
_entity.type
_entity.pdbx_description
1 polymer ?
#
loop_
_entity_poly.entity_id
_entity_poly.type
_entity_poly.pdbx_seq_one_letter_code
_entity_poly.pdbx_strand_id
1 'polypeptide(L)'
;MKPIQLNFEENPAGFTASYVKSSDFETARTLIVCPSQRFKGYFAFQLMEAYNTDDLMSPSLLTITELTSRITAFLGHQIANDSERLSMFYRACKKTDSVESLFPGGFLSGFSSFKSTAKQVWSAFDELNAEGLSIGEFFKSEHFYSENFLSENGFKEYYSGFKKHFGVLRDLYSMYLRVQREA
;
A
#
# COMPACT_ATOMS: atom_id res chain seq x y z
N MET A 1 26.27 -1.83 11.52
CA MET A 1 26.00 -1.94 10.07
C MET A 1 26.59 -0.70 9.41
N LYS A 2 27.57 -0.82 8.51
CA LYS A 2 28.15 0.35 7.81
C LYS A 2 27.32 0.62 6.56
N PRO A 3 26.76 1.82 6.37
CA PRO A 3 26.08 2.16 5.12
C PRO A 3 27.12 2.13 3.99
N ILE A 4 26.80 1.40 2.92
CA ILE A 4 27.59 1.38 1.69
C ILE A 4 27.04 2.49 0.79
N GLN A 5 27.86 3.49 0.50
CA GLN A 5 27.49 4.59 -0.39
C GLN A 5 27.81 4.20 -1.83
N LEU A 6 26.78 4.13 -2.67
CA LEU A 6 26.93 3.88 -4.11
C LEU A 6 27.18 5.22 -4.83
N ASN A 7 28.14 5.23 -5.76
CA ASN A 7 28.31 6.34 -6.69
C ASN A 7 27.31 6.19 -7.85
N PHE A 8 26.75 7.31 -8.34
CA PHE A 8 25.76 7.34 -9.42
C PHE A 8 26.23 6.76 -10.76
N GLU A 9 27.54 6.55 -10.92
CA GLU A 9 28.16 6.02 -12.14
C GLU A 9 28.18 4.48 -12.19
N GLU A 10 27.96 3.80 -11.06
CA GLU A 10 27.97 2.35 -11.00
C GLU A 10 26.56 1.79 -11.22
N ASN A 11 26.43 0.77 -12.08
CA ASN A 11 25.17 0.04 -12.23
C ASN A 11 24.80 -0.54 -10.84
N PRO A 12 23.72 -0.07 -10.18
CA PRO A 12 23.43 -0.46 -8.81
C PRO A 12 23.14 -1.97 -8.69
N ALA A 13 22.59 -2.58 -9.74
CA ALA A 13 22.36 -4.01 -9.80
C ALA A 13 23.68 -4.81 -9.89
N GLY A 14 24.63 -4.34 -10.70
CA GLY A 14 25.94 -4.97 -10.86
C GLY A 14 26.82 -4.87 -9.61
N PHE A 15 26.84 -3.69 -8.97
CA PHE A 15 27.50 -3.51 -7.68
C PHE A 15 26.92 -4.47 -6.63
N THR A 16 25.59 -4.49 -6.50
CA THR A 16 24.91 -5.34 -5.50
C THR A 16 25.21 -6.82 -5.77
N ALA A 17 25.25 -7.25 -7.03
CA ALA A 17 25.53 -8.65 -7.39
C ALA A 17 26.96 -9.05 -6.99
N SER A 18 27.92 -8.16 -7.24
CA SER A 18 29.31 -8.34 -6.83
C SER A 18 29.45 -8.41 -5.31
N TYR A 19 28.71 -7.58 -4.58
CA TYR A 19 28.69 -7.59 -3.11
C TYR A 19 28.10 -8.89 -2.55
N VAL A 20 26.99 -9.39 -3.12
CA VAL A 20 26.39 -10.66 -2.71
C VAL A 20 27.36 -11.82 -2.95
N LYS A 21 28.05 -11.83 -4.11
CA LYS A 21 29.06 -12.85 -4.42
C LYS A 21 30.25 -12.83 -3.46
N SER A 22 30.75 -11.64 -3.10
CA SER A 22 31.92 -11.52 -2.21
C SER A 22 31.62 -11.80 -0.74
N SER A 23 30.35 -11.78 -0.35
CA SER A 23 29.91 -11.97 1.04
C SER A 23 29.69 -13.45 1.42
N ASP A 24 29.93 -14.39 0.50
CA ASP A 24 29.86 -15.85 0.71
C ASP A 24 28.54 -16.33 1.36
N PHE A 25 27.43 -15.69 0.98
CA PHE A 25 26.11 -16.06 1.48
C PHE A 25 25.66 -17.42 0.93
N GLU A 26 25.08 -18.26 1.78
CA GLU A 26 24.42 -19.49 1.34
C GLU A 26 23.18 -19.12 0.52
N THR A 27 23.28 -19.21 -0.81
CA THR A 27 22.24 -18.75 -1.74
C THR A 27 20.88 -19.40 -1.46
N ALA A 28 20.85 -20.70 -1.17
CA ALA A 28 19.64 -21.45 -0.85
C ALA A 28 18.89 -20.95 0.40
N ARG A 29 19.57 -20.28 1.34
CA ARG A 29 18.99 -19.75 2.59
C ARG A 29 18.86 -18.24 2.62
N THR A 30 19.20 -17.58 1.52
CA THR A 30 19.23 -16.12 1.44
C THR A 30 18.00 -15.61 0.70
N LEU A 31 17.26 -14.70 1.36
CA LEU A 31 16.19 -13.92 0.76
C LEU A 31 16.69 -12.50 0.53
N ILE A 32 16.58 -12.00 -0.70
CA ILE A 32 16.89 -10.61 -1.03
C ILE A 32 15.59 -9.89 -1.39
N VAL A 33 15.34 -8.80 -0.66
CA VAL A 33 14.19 -7.93 -0.90
C VAL A 33 14.61 -6.78 -1.83
N CYS A 34 14.10 -6.81 -3.06
CA CYS A 34 14.36 -5.82 -4.08
C CYS A 34 13.40 -4.62 -3.96
N PRO A 35 13.86 -3.40 -4.26
CA PRO A 35 13.05 -2.19 -4.15
C PRO A 35 11.96 -2.08 -5.24
N SER A 36 12.14 -2.73 -6.39
CA SER A 36 11.15 -2.72 -7.48
C SER A 36 11.28 -3.94 -8.38
N GLN A 37 10.24 -4.22 -9.17
CA GLN A 37 10.26 -5.31 -10.15
C GLN A 37 11.33 -5.10 -11.22
N ARG A 38 11.52 -3.85 -11.65
CA ARG A 38 12.53 -3.47 -12.64
C ARG A 38 13.95 -3.74 -12.11
N PHE A 39 14.24 -3.32 -10.88
CA PHE A 39 15.53 -3.61 -10.26
C PHE A 39 15.73 -5.11 -10.09
N LYS A 40 14.71 -5.85 -9.61
CA LYS A 40 14.77 -7.30 -9.45
C LYS A 40 15.19 -8.00 -10.74
N GLY A 41 14.61 -7.61 -11.88
CA GLY A 41 14.96 -8.18 -13.19
C GLY A 41 16.43 -7.93 -13.57
N TYR A 42 16.89 -6.69 -13.47
CA TYR A 42 18.30 -6.36 -13.74
C TYR A 42 19.27 -7.03 -12.76
N PHE A 43 18.89 -7.11 -11.49
CA PHE A 43 19.70 -7.72 -10.44
C PHE A 43 19.82 -9.24 -10.62
N ALA A 44 18.74 -9.92 -11.00
CA ALA A 44 18.77 -11.34 -11.34
C ALA A 44 19.75 -11.61 -12.48
N PHE A 45 19.71 -10.80 -13.55
CA PHE A 45 20.63 -10.89 -14.67
C PHE A 45 22.10 -10.69 -14.23
N GLN A 46 22.37 -9.62 -13.48
CA GLN A 46 23.71 -9.32 -12.98
C GLN A 46 24.24 -10.39 -12.01
N LEU A 47 23.38 -11.03 -11.22
CA LEU A 47 23.75 -12.18 -10.38
C LEU A 47 24.14 -13.38 -11.24
N MET A 48 23.39 -13.71 -12.28
CA MET A 48 23.76 -14.81 -13.19
C MET A 48 25.10 -14.55 -13.87
N GLU A 49 25.33 -13.33 -14.36
CA GLU A 49 26.62 -12.90 -14.92
C GLU A 49 27.75 -13.02 -13.88
N ALA A 50 27.54 -12.52 -12.66
CA ALA A 50 28.56 -12.53 -11.62
C ALA A 50 28.95 -13.95 -11.19
N TYR A 51 27.99 -14.89 -11.13
CA TYR A 51 28.24 -16.29 -10.77
C TYR A 51 28.64 -17.17 -11.95
N ASN A 52 28.65 -16.63 -13.19
CA ASN A 52 28.96 -17.35 -14.42
C ASN A 52 28.18 -18.66 -14.55
N THR A 53 26.88 -18.59 -14.30
CA THR A 53 25.97 -19.73 -14.29
C THR A 53 24.70 -19.40 -15.07
N ASP A 54 24.27 -20.34 -15.89
CA ASP A 54 22.93 -20.33 -16.49
C ASP A 54 21.87 -20.92 -15.53
N ASP A 55 22.34 -21.56 -14.46
CA ASP A 55 21.51 -22.26 -13.49
C ASP A 55 21.18 -21.39 -12.27
N LEU A 56 19.92 -21.49 -11.85
CA LEU A 56 19.19 -20.58 -10.96
C LEU A 56 19.49 -20.83 -9.48
N MET A 57 20.72 -21.20 -9.12
CA MET A 57 21.21 -21.26 -7.73
C MET A 57 21.40 -19.85 -7.13
N SER A 58 20.47 -18.94 -7.47
CA SER A 58 20.39 -17.58 -6.98
C SER A 58 19.57 -17.53 -5.68
N PRO A 59 19.88 -16.61 -4.78
CA PRO A 59 19.02 -16.32 -3.64
C PRO A 59 17.60 -16.00 -4.08
N SER A 60 16.61 -16.28 -3.23
CA SER A 60 15.22 -15.90 -3.53
C SER A 60 15.13 -14.39 -3.67
N LEU A 61 14.76 -13.90 -4.85
CA LEU A 61 14.58 -12.47 -5.12
C LEU A 61 13.10 -12.13 -5.10
N LEU A 62 12.69 -11.25 -4.18
CA LEU A 62 11.30 -10.78 -4.08
C LEU A 62 11.27 -9.27 -3.94
N THR A 63 10.26 -8.63 -4.52
CA THR A 63 9.89 -7.28 -4.11
C THR A 63 9.18 -7.30 -2.76
N ILE A 64 9.08 -6.14 -2.09
CA ILE A 64 8.27 -6.01 -0.86
C ILE A 64 6.84 -6.48 -1.11
N THR A 65 6.22 -6.09 -2.24
CA THR A 65 4.87 -6.51 -2.59
C THR A 65 4.73 -8.02 -2.74
N GLU A 66 5.70 -8.68 -3.38
CA GLU A 66 5.71 -10.14 -3.54
C GLU A 66 5.95 -10.86 -2.22
N LEU A 67 6.83 -10.33 -1.36
CA LEU A 67 7.08 -10.85 -0.03
C LEU A 67 5.82 -10.79 0.83
N THR A 68 5.18 -9.62 0.89
CA THR A 68 3.90 -9.45 1.60
C THR A 68 2.86 -10.42 1.05
N SER A 69 2.69 -10.50 -0.27
CA SER A 69 1.72 -11.41 -0.89
C SER A 69 1.96 -12.88 -0.50
N ARG A 70 3.21 -13.34 -0.46
CA ARG A 70 3.56 -14.71 -0.04
C ARG A 70 3.28 -14.96 1.44
N ILE A 71 3.63 -14.01 2.31
CA ILE A 71 3.36 -14.10 3.74
C ILE A 71 1.85 -14.16 3.97
N THR A 72 1.09 -13.26 3.35
CA THR A 72 -0.36 -13.19 3.51
C THR A 72 -1.05 -14.45 2.98
N ALA A 73 -0.61 -14.97 1.82
CA ALA A 73 -1.09 -16.26 1.30
C ALA A 73 -0.76 -17.43 2.24
N PHE A 74 0.44 -17.48 2.80
CA PHE A 74 0.83 -18.51 3.77
C PHE A 74 -0.01 -18.46 5.06
N LEU A 75 -0.38 -17.27 5.50
CA LEU A 75 -1.28 -17.05 6.64
C LEU A 75 -2.76 -17.35 6.29
N GLY A 76 -3.07 -17.77 5.07
CA GLY A 76 -4.44 -18.05 4.62
C GLY A 76 -5.28 -16.79 4.38
N HIS A 77 -4.66 -15.62 4.34
CA HIS A 77 -5.33 -14.37 4.04
C HIS A 77 -5.33 -14.12 2.54
N GLN A 78 -6.50 -13.95 1.93
CA GLN A 78 -6.61 -13.52 0.54
C GLN A 78 -6.48 -12.00 0.45
N ILE A 79 -5.50 -11.52 -0.32
CA ILE A 79 -5.39 -10.10 -0.66
C ILE A 79 -6.26 -9.84 -1.88
N ALA A 80 -7.25 -8.95 -1.72
CA ALA A 80 -8.06 -8.51 -2.84
C ALA A 80 -7.19 -7.81 -3.92
N ASN A 81 -7.29 -8.27 -5.16
CA ASN A 81 -6.66 -7.60 -6.30
C ASN A 81 -7.35 -6.27 -6.63
N ASP A 82 -6.76 -5.46 -7.51
CA ASP A 82 -7.31 -4.13 -7.85
C ASP A 82 -8.76 -4.16 -8.34
N SER A 83 -9.14 -5.18 -9.11
CA SER A 83 -10.51 -5.31 -9.63
C SER A 83 -11.50 -5.67 -8.51
N GLU A 84 -11.08 -6.55 -7.61
CA GLU A 84 -11.83 -6.91 -6.40
C GLU A 84 -11.98 -5.70 -5.48
N ARG A 85 -10.89 -4.96 -5.22
CA ARG A 85 -10.93 -3.71 -4.45
C ARG A 85 -11.89 -2.70 -5.08
N LEU A 86 -11.86 -2.52 -6.41
CA LEU A 86 -12.78 -1.64 -7.13
C LEU A 86 -14.24 -2.08 -6.94
N SER A 87 -14.50 -3.38 -7.07
CA SER A 87 -15.83 -3.96 -6.85
C SER A 87 -16.32 -3.78 -5.40
N MET A 88 -15.46 -4.05 -4.42
CA MET A 88 -15.74 -3.85 -3.00
C MET A 88 -16.05 -2.39 -2.69
N PHE A 89 -15.23 -1.46 -3.20
CA PHE A 89 -15.43 -0.03 -3.01
C PHE A 89 -16.71 0.47 -3.69
N TYR A 90 -17.03 -0.01 -4.89
CA TYR A 90 -18.28 0.32 -5.57
C TYR A 90 -19.50 -0.10 -4.76
N ARG A 91 -19.48 -1.33 -4.22
CA ARG A 91 -20.53 -1.84 -3.33
C ARG A 91 -20.62 -1.02 -2.05
N ALA A 92 -19.48 -0.59 -1.49
CA ALA A 92 -19.45 0.25 -0.30
C ALA A 92 -20.08 1.62 -0.56
N CYS A 93 -19.74 2.28 -1.66
CA CYS A 93 -20.35 3.55 -2.05
C CYS A 93 -21.86 3.42 -2.22
N LYS A 94 -22.35 2.37 -2.90
CA LYS A 94 -23.80 2.15 -3.08
C LYS A 94 -24.57 1.90 -1.79
N LYS A 95 -23.91 1.39 -0.75
CA LYS A 95 -24.51 1.08 0.56
C LYS A 95 -24.29 2.19 1.60
N THR A 96 -23.57 3.26 1.25
CA THR A 96 -23.26 4.36 2.17
C THR A 96 -24.14 5.56 1.84
N ASP A 97 -24.98 5.95 2.79
CA ASP A 97 -25.88 7.09 2.62
C ASP A 97 -25.09 8.40 2.43
N SER A 98 -25.57 9.28 1.56
CA SER A 98 -24.97 10.58 1.28
C SER A 98 -23.53 10.56 0.77
N VAL A 99 -23.03 9.43 0.24
CA VAL A 99 -21.66 9.31 -0.33
C VAL A 99 -21.40 10.34 -1.43
N GLU A 100 -22.45 10.74 -2.15
CA GLU A 100 -22.44 11.74 -3.22
C GLU A 100 -22.05 13.14 -2.72
N SER A 101 -22.13 13.40 -1.41
CA SER A 101 -21.65 14.66 -0.82
C SER A 101 -20.13 14.76 -0.76
N LEU A 102 -19.42 13.62 -0.85
CA LEU A 102 -17.95 13.58 -0.80
C LEU A 102 -17.29 13.74 -2.16
N PHE A 103 -18.02 13.47 -3.23
CA PHE A 103 -17.44 13.25 -4.56
C PHE A 103 -18.21 14.04 -5.63
N PRO A 104 -17.58 14.30 -6.80
CA PRO A 104 -18.27 14.93 -7.90
C PRO A 104 -19.58 14.21 -8.28
N GLY A 105 -20.59 14.98 -8.66
CA GLY A 105 -21.89 14.45 -9.07
C GLY A 105 -21.74 13.39 -10.16
N GLY A 106 -22.42 12.25 -9.99
CA GLY A 106 -22.39 11.15 -10.95
C GLY A 106 -21.08 10.36 -10.98
N PHE A 107 -20.19 10.45 -9.99
CA PHE A 107 -18.93 9.70 -10.01
C PHE A 107 -19.11 8.18 -10.19
N LEU A 108 -20.21 7.60 -9.69
CA LEU A 108 -20.57 6.17 -9.84
C LEU A 108 -21.13 5.79 -11.22
N SER A 109 -21.45 6.77 -12.07
CA SER A 109 -22.08 6.54 -13.38
C SER A 109 -21.10 6.08 -14.46
N GLY A 110 -19.83 6.49 -14.35
CA GLY A 110 -18.77 6.13 -15.29
C GLY A 110 -17.64 5.34 -14.62
N PHE A 111 -17.10 4.33 -15.31
CA PHE A 111 -15.98 3.55 -14.78
C PHE A 111 -14.71 4.41 -14.60
N SER A 112 -14.42 5.30 -15.54
CA SER A 112 -13.22 6.16 -15.49
C SER A 112 -13.26 7.12 -14.30
N SER A 113 -14.39 7.83 -14.10
CA SER A 113 -14.59 8.72 -12.96
C SER A 113 -14.51 7.96 -11.64
N PHE A 114 -15.22 6.83 -11.55
CA PHE A 114 -15.22 5.98 -10.36
C PHE A 114 -13.81 5.48 -10.02
N LYS A 115 -13.08 4.95 -11.00
CA LYS A 115 -11.73 4.41 -10.79
C LYS A 115 -10.76 5.49 -10.30
N SER A 116 -10.85 6.70 -10.85
CA SER A 116 -10.01 7.83 -10.41
C SER A 116 -10.29 8.19 -8.95
N THR A 117 -11.57 8.38 -8.59
CA THR A 117 -11.98 8.67 -7.21
C THR A 117 -11.61 7.55 -6.25
N ALA A 118 -11.84 6.28 -6.62
CA ALA A 118 -11.49 5.13 -5.80
C ALA A 118 -10.00 5.09 -5.47
N LYS A 119 -9.13 5.34 -6.45
CA LYS A 119 -7.67 5.38 -6.25
C LYS A 119 -7.25 6.50 -5.31
N GLN A 120 -7.84 7.69 -5.42
CA GLN A 120 -7.54 8.80 -4.51
C GLN A 120 -7.94 8.49 -3.07
N VAL A 121 -9.13 7.91 -2.89
CA VAL A 121 -9.63 7.52 -1.57
C VAL A 121 -8.76 6.41 -0.95
N TRP A 122 -8.33 5.42 -1.75
CA TRP A 122 -7.42 4.39 -1.25
C TRP A 122 -6.05 4.93 -0.90
N SER A 123 -5.50 5.88 -1.67
CA SER A 123 -4.23 6.54 -1.30
C SER A 123 -4.36 7.21 0.07
N ALA A 124 -5.46 7.91 0.32
CA ALA A 124 -5.71 8.52 1.62
C ALA A 124 -5.84 7.46 2.73
N PHE A 125 -6.46 6.31 2.45
CA PHE A 125 -6.51 5.21 3.43
C PHE A 125 -5.13 4.59 3.68
N ASP A 126 -4.33 4.41 2.63
CA ASP A 126 -2.99 3.83 2.71
C ASP A 126 -2.03 4.78 3.44
N GLU A 127 -2.13 6.09 3.23
CA GLU A 127 -1.39 7.13 3.96
C GLU A 127 -1.71 7.11 5.46
N LEU A 128 -3.00 7.04 5.82
CA LEU A 128 -3.42 6.93 7.23
C LEU A 128 -2.89 5.64 7.87
N ASN A 129 -2.97 4.50 7.17
CA ASN A 129 -2.44 3.24 7.65
C ASN A 129 -0.91 3.24 7.79
N ALA A 130 -0.19 3.93 6.89
CA ALA A 130 1.27 4.03 6.92
C ALA A 130 1.80 4.78 8.16
N GLU A 131 1.04 5.77 8.63
CA GLU A 131 1.31 6.50 9.88
C GLU A 131 0.93 5.68 11.14
N GLY A 132 0.54 4.41 10.98
CA GLY A 132 0.08 3.55 12.09
C GLY A 132 -1.26 3.98 12.67
N LEU A 133 -1.95 4.94 12.05
CA LEU A 133 -3.26 5.40 12.46
C LEU A 133 -4.29 4.43 11.89
N SER A 134 -4.74 3.49 12.72
CA SER A 134 -5.92 2.69 12.40
C SER A 134 -7.10 3.64 12.22
N ILE A 135 -7.60 3.75 11.00
CA ILE A 135 -8.79 4.55 10.68
C ILE A 135 -9.97 4.13 11.58
N GLY A 136 -10.06 2.84 11.94
CA GLY A 136 -11.04 2.33 12.90
C GLY A 136 -10.86 2.85 14.33
N GLU A 137 -9.63 3.14 14.77
CA GLU A 137 -9.34 3.76 16.07
C GLU A 137 -9.55 5.28 16.03
N PHE A 138 -9.15 5.90 14.92
CA PHE A 138 -9.40 7.31 14.64
C PHE A 138 -10.91 7.64 14.74
N PHE A 139 -11.77 6.76 14.22
CA PHE A 139 -13.23 6.88 14.32
C PHE A 139 -13.86 6.45 15.64
N LYS A 140 -13.14 5.70 16.49
CA LYS A 140 -13.58 5.31 17.84
C LYS A 140 -13.27 6.36 18.90
N SER A 141 -12.36 7.30 18.62
CA SER A 141 -12.06 8.36 19.56
C SER A 141 -13.27 9.31 19.67
N GLU A 142 -14.05 9.18 20.75
CA GLU A 142 -15.11 10.14 21.10
C GLU A 142 -14.56 11.59 21.18
N HIS A 143 -13.25 11.73 21.37
CA HIS A 143 -12.55 13.00 21.44
C HIS A 143 -12.56 13.82 20.13
N PHE A 144 -12.65 13.20 18.96
CA PHE A 144 -12.60 13.94 17.67
C PHE A 144 -13.83 14.83 17.45
N TYR A 145 -14.94 14.52 18.12
CA TYR A 145 -16.17 15.32 18.07
C TYR A 145 -16.22 16.44 19.13
N SER A 146 -15.28 16.46 20.07
CA SER A 146 -15.14 17.57 21.01
C SER A 146 -14.50 18.77 20.30
N GLU A 147 -15.05 19.96 20.50
CA GLU A 147 -14.46 21.21 19.98
C GLU A 147 -13.02 21.45 20.51
N ASN A 148 -12.66 20.78 21.62
CA ASN A 148 -11.38 20.92 22.30
C ASN A 148 -10.25 20.10 21.66
N PHE A 149 -10.49 18.87 21.17
CA PHE A 149 -9.43 18.05 20.54
C PHE A 149 -8.90 18.66 19.23
N LEU A 150 -9.80 19.27 18.47
CA LEU A 150 -9.50 19.83 17.16
C LEU A 150 -8.73 21.15 17.24
N SER A 151 -8.94 21.93 18.30
CA SER A 151 -8.21 23.18 18.58
C SER A 151 -6.84 22.93 19.20
N GLU A 152 -6.70 21.90 20.04
CA GLU A 152 -5.42 21.47 20.65
C GLU A 152 -4.40 20.93 19.62
N ASN A 153 -4.88 20.35 18.51
CA ASN A 153 -4.03 19.81 17.43
C ASN A 153 -3.79 20.80 16.26
N GLY A 154 -4.07 22.10 16.45
CA GLY A 154 -3.66 23.14 15.50
C GLY A 154 -4.52 23.31 14.25
N PHE A 155 -5.68 22.65 14.16
CA PHE A 155 -6.62 22.84 13.06
C PHE A 155 -7.52 24.04 13.34
N LYS A 156 -7.09 25.23 12.90
CA LYS A 156 -7.71 26.51 13.29
C LYS A 156 -9.03 26.85 12.59
N GLU A 157 -9.31 26.33 11.40
CA GLU A 157 -10.58 26.59 10.69
C GLU A 157 -10.99 25.38 9.83
N TYR A 158 -12.11 24.75 10.17
CA TYR A 158 -12.74 23.75 9.33
C TYR A 158 -13.80 24.41 8.46
N TYR A 159 -13.96 23.94 7.22
CA TYR A 159 -15.12 24.34 6.42
C TYR A 159 -16.42 23.80 7.05
N SER A 160 -17.52 24.52 6.87
CA SER A 160 -18.80 24.26 7.55
C SER A 160 -19.37 22.85 7.39
N GLY A 161 -19.00 22.15 6.31
CA GLY A 161 -19.41 20.77 6.01
C GLY A 161 -18.49 19.68 6.57
N PHE A 162 -17.38 20.02 7.23
CA PHE A 162 -16.33 19.06 7.60
C PHE A 162 -16.86 17.91 8.46
N LYS A 163 -17.57 18.21 9.57
CA LYS A 163 -18.12 17.17 10.46
C LYS A 163 -19.06 16.21 9.71
N LYS A 164 -19.86 16.74 8.78
CA LYS A 164 -20.78 15.94 7.94
C LYS A 164 -19.99 15.04 6.99
N HIS A 165 -19.08 15.60 6.20
CA HIS A 165 -18.28 14.84 5.24
C HIS A 165 -17.41 13.80 5.93
N PHE A 166 -16.85 14.14 7.08
CA PHE A 166 -16.09 13.21 7.90
C PHE A 166 -16.95 12.02 8.37
N GLY A 167 -18.19 12.27 8.78
CA GLY A 167 -19.15 11.22 9.11
C GLY A 167 -19.43 10.28 7.93
N VAL A 168 -19.67 10.85 6.74
CA VAL A 168 -19.89 10.05 5.52
C VAL A 168 -18.64 9.23 5.15
N LEU A 169 -17.43 9.78 5.31
CA LEU A 169 -16.18 9.09 5.03
C LEU A 169 -15.96 7.91 6.01
N ARG A 170 -16.31 8.10 7.28
CA ARG A 170 -16.32 7.03 8.29
C ARG A 170 -17.24 5.89 7.90
N ASP A 171 -18.47 6.24 7.54
CA ASP A 171 -19.49 5.26 7.22
C ASP A 171 -19.10 4.49 5.95
N LEU A 172 -18.50 5.18 4.97
CA LEU A 172 -17.92 4.57 3.77
C LEU A 172 -16.79 3.59 4.10
N TYR A 173 -15.85 3.98 4.95
CA TYR A 173 -14.73 3.12 5.35
C TYR A 173 -15.22 1.88 6.11
N SER A 174 -16.15 2.07 7.06
CA SER A 174 -16.75 0.98 7.83
C SER A 174 -17.50 -0.01 6.92
N MET A 175 -18.23 0.52 5.94
CA MET A 175 -18.91 -0.26 4.93
C MET A 175 -17.93 -1.03 4.04
N TYR A 176 -16.83 -0.39 3.63
CA TYR A 176 -15.77 -1.04 2.84
C TYR A 176 -15.15 -2.23 3.58
N LEU A 177 -14.79 -2.05 4.86
CA LEU A 177 -14.29 -3.15 5.69
C LEU A 177 -15.31 -4.28 5.86
N ARG A 178 -16.60 -3.95 6.02
CA ARG A 178 -17.65 -4.95 6.10
C ARG A 178 -17.75 -5.77 4.82
N VAL A 179 -17.78 -5.10 3.66
CA VAL A 179 -17.82 -5.77 2.36
C VAL A 179 -16.58 -6.63 2.13
N GLN A 180 -15.42 -6.20 2.60
CA GLN A 180 -14.19 -6.99 2.52
C GLN A 180 -14.24 -8.28 3.36
N ARG A 181 -14.92 -8.28 4.51
CA ARG A 181 -15.09 -9.48 5.35
C ARG A 181 -16.15 -10.45 4.83
N GLU A 182 -17.08 -9.97 4.01
CA GLU A 182 -18.16 -10.76 3.41
C GLU A 182 -17.75 -11.44 2.09
N ALA A 183 -16.59 -11.07 1.53
CA ALA A 183 -16.03 -11.59 0.28
C ALA A 183 -15.05 -12.74 0.55
#